data_AF-A0A9Q1KZX6-F1
#
_entry.id   AF-A0A9Q1KZX6-F1
#
_cell.length_a   1.000
_cell.length_b   1.000
_cell.length_c   1.000
_cell.angle_alpha   90.00
_cell.angle_beta   90.00
_cell.angle_gamma   90.00
#
_symmetry.space_group_name_H-M   'P 1'
#
loop_
_entity.id
_entity.type
_entity.pdbx_description
1 polymer ?
#
loop_
_entity_poly.entity_id
_entity_poly.type
_entity_poly.pdbx_seq_one_letter_code
_entity_poly.pdbx_strand_id
1 'polypeptide(L)'
;MPWQALGFDSVKAQLEFGLTKTRLGSSSIRILIKPNPSLGYVVRLSLAHIQPLTGFSPPVCLTTHHRRHQQKDKVVIVMGATGTGKSRLAIDLATQFPAEIVNCDKIQIYRGLDAVTNKVTEEECRGVPHHLLGIIDDPDVDFTVSDFTHHASLAIESIVGRGRLPIVAGGSNSFIQSLVEDDVCFKSRYAYCLIWVDVSPPVLRHFVSGRVDQMVEAGLVDEVRDLFHPDADYTRGLRRAIGVPELDKFMRSKGELEDAIDEIKANTRKLAKRQLSKIQRLRDTRGWRLHRIDATEAFKKKGLQADMAWERLVVGPAAVIVGRFLSNEGSTVVANKVKPRGKSVISRSVPSPSSSSVVAAAAMASS
;
A
#
# COMPACT_ATOMS: atom_id res chain seq x y z
N MET A 1 62.88 -16.09 17.69
CA MET A 1 62.87 -16.50 16.28
C MET A 1 61.42 -16.61 15.83
N PRO A 2 61.12 -16.08 14.64
CA PRO A 2 59.80 -15.71 14.12
C PRO A 2 59.47 -16.63 12.93
N TRP A 3 58.64 -16.24 11.95
CA TRP A 3 58.77 -16.43 10.48
C TRP A 3 57.42 -16.03 9.84
N GLN A 4 57.27 -14.78 9.40
CA GLN A 4 57.29 -14.26 8.00
C GLN A 4 55.89 -14.23 7.36
N ALA A 5 55.29 -13.07 7.02
CA ALA A 5 55.66 -12.02 6.05
C ALA A 5 55.52 -12.46 4.59
N LEU A 6 54.53 -11.88 3.89
CA LEU A 6 54.40 -11.50 2.45
C LEU A 6 52.96 -10.92 2.36
N GLY A 7 52.65 -9.62 2.23
CA GLY A 7 53.32 -8.54 1.50
C GLY A 7 52.79 -8.53 0.06
N PHE A 8 51.72 -7.78 -0.24
CA PHE A 8 51.51 -7.19 -1.58
C PHE A 8 50.57 -5.98 -1.53
N ASP A 9 50.97 -5.00 -2.32
CA ASP A 9 50.66 -3.58 -2.28
C ASP A 9 49.36 -3.17 -3.00
N SER A 10 48.72 -2.16 -2.39
CA SER A 10 48.31 -0.89 -2.99
C SER A 10 47.75 -0.88 -4.43
N VAL A 11 46.44 -0.60 -4.56
CA VAL A 11 45.95 0.44 -5.48
C VAL A 11 44.72 1.11 -4.86
N LYS A 12 44.93 2.29 -4.23
CA LYS A 12 43.91 3.34 -4.12
C LYS A 12 43.69 3.92 -5.52
N ALA A 13 42.49 3.78 -6.08
CA ALA A 13 42.09 4.59 -7.22
C ALA A 13 41.22 5.74 -6.70
N GLN A 14 41.85 6.89 -6.45
CA GLN A 14 41.18 8.18 -6.32
C GLN A 14 40.53 8.51 -7.67
N LEU A 15 39.22 8.72 -7.68
CA LEU A 15 38.51 9.40 -8.76
C LEU A 15 38.82 10.90 -8.65
N GLU A 16 39.87 11.37 -9.31
CA GLU A 16 40.07 12.80 -9.54
C GLU A 16 39.13 13.26 -10.66
N PHE A 17 38.09 14.01 -10.28
CA PHE A 17 37.27 14.76 -11.23
C PHE A 17 37.99 16.07 -11.61
N GLY A 18 38.76 16.03 -12.70
CA GLY A 18 39.30 17.23 -13.34
C GLY A 18 38.22 17.97 -14.14
N LEU A 19 37.67 19.06 -13.60
CA LEU A 19 36.83 20.00 -14.34
C LEU A 19 37.72 21.04 -15.02
N THR A 20 38.01 20.89 -16.32
CA THR A 20 38.55 21.99 -17.14
C THR A 20 37.42 22.72 -17.84
N LYS A 21 37.23 23.99 -17.45
CA LYS A 21 36.24 24.92 -17.99
C LYS A 21 36.83 25.62 -19.22
N THR A 22 36.42 25.24 -20.43
CA THR A 22 36.66 26.04 -21.65
C THR A 22 35.36 26.72 -22.09
N ARG A 23 35.46 28.04 -22.28
CA ARG A 23 34.37 28.95 -22.64
C ARG A 23 34.08 28.88 -24.14
N LEU A 24 32.78 28.86 -24.45
CA LEU A 24 32.09 29.32 -25.67
C LEU A 24 32.19 28.48 -26.96
N GLY A 25 31.02 28.01 -27.39
CA GLY A 25 30.67 27.89 -28.81
C GLY A 25 30.28 26.49 -29.28
N SER A 26 28.98 26.18 -29.24
CA SER A 26 28.31 25.12 -30.03
C SER A 26 28.70 23.64 -29.81
N SER A 27 27.69 22.86 -29.43
CA SER A 27 27.45 21.44 -29.79
C SER A 27 28.35 20.32 -29.23
N SER A 28 27.69 19.37 -28.54
CA SER A 28 28.09 17.96 -28.32
C SER A 28 29.25 17.67 -27.33
N ILE A 29 28.90 17.07 -26.18
CA ILE A 29 29.84 16.40 -25.26
C ILE A 29 30.26 15.07 -25.90
N ARG A 30 31.55 14.89 -26.21
CA ARG A 30 32.14 13.60 -26.61
C ARG A 30 32.84 12.97 -25.41
N ILE A 31 32.34 11.82 -24.95
CA ILE A 31 33.04 10.96 -23.97
C ILE A 31 33.87 9.96 -24.77
N LEU A 32 35.20 10.06 -24.69
CA LEU A 32 36.12 9.13 -25.35
C LEU A 32 36.38 7.93 -24.42
N ILE A 33 35.71 6.80 -24.67
CA ILE A 33 36.03 5.53 -24.01
C ILE A 33 37.10 4.83 -24.86
N LYS A 34 38.32 4.69 -24.33
CA LYS A 34 39.36 3.86 -24.98
C LYS A 34 39.08 2.37 -24.69
N PRO A 35 38.94 1.51 -25.71
CA PRO A 35 38.74 0.08 -25.48
C PRO A 35 40.04 -0.59 -24.99
N ASN A 36 39.89 -1.46 -24.00
CA ASN A 36 40.94 -2.28 -23.41
C ASN A 36 41.27 -3.47 -24.35
N PRO A 37 42.53 -3.69 -24.79
CA PRO A 37 42.87 -4.66 -25.83
C PRO A 37 42.83 -6.15 -25.41
N SER A 38 42.16 -6.53 -24.32
CA SER A 38 42.18 -7.91 -23.78
C SER A 38 40.85 -8.68 -23.87
N LEU A 39 39.83 -8.18 -24.57
CA LEU A 39 38.59 -8.92 -24.84
C LEU A 39 38.24 -8.89 -26.34
N GLY A 40 38.47 -10.01 -27.01
CA GLY A 40 38.15 -10.18 -28.44
C GLY A 40 36.65 -10.32 -28.68
N TYR A 41 36.06 -9.34 -29.37
CA TYR A 41 34.75 -9.47 -30.01
C TYR A 41 34.86 -9.04 -31.47
N VAL A 42 34.37 -9.89 -32.38
CA VAL A 42 34.31 -9.61 -33.82
C VAL A 42 32.98 -8.91 -34.11
N VAL A 43 33.04 -7.62 -34.46
CA VAL A 43 31.88 -6.87 -34.98
C VAL A 43 32.00 -6.80 -36.51
N ARG A 44 31.05 -7.45 -37.21
CA ARG A 44 30.94 -7.41 -38.68
C ARG A 44 30.10 -6.19 -39.07
N LEU A 45 30.73 -5.13 -39.60
CA LEU A 45 30.04 -3.95 -40.12
C LEU A 45 29.82 -4.09 -41.63
N SER A 46 28.56 -4.08 -42.06
CA SER A 46 28.14 -3.94 -43.46
C SER A 46 27.84 -2.47 -43.74
N LEU A 47 28.56 -1.89 -44.71
CA LEU A 47 28.35 -0.52 -45.19
C LEU A 47 27.07 -0.43 -46.03
N ALA A 48 26.07 0.32 -45.56
CA ALA A 48 24.94 0.76 -46.37
C ALA A 48 24.78 2.29 -46.27
N HIS A 49 25.03 2.91 -47.43
CA HIS A 49 24.59 4.20 -47.96
C HIS A 49 23.79 5.16 -47.06
N ILE A 50 24.30 6.39 -46.96
CA ILE A 50 23.64 7.55 -46.38
C ILE A 50 22.72 8.20 -47.44
N GLN A 51 21.44 8.38 -47.12
CA GLN A 51 20.57 9.38 -47.75
C GLN A 51 19.84 10.19 -46.66
N PRO A 52 19.62 11.51 -46.84
CA PRO A 52 18.98 12.35 -45.84
C PRO A 52 17.47 12.42 -46.10
N LEU A 53 16.62 12.13 -45.11
CA LEU A 53 15.23 12.56 -45.14
C LEU A 53 14.74 13.03 -43.77
N THR A 54 14.16 14.22 -43.82
CA THR A 54 13.40 14.96 -42.83
C THR A 54 12.21 14.18 -42.27
N GLY A 55 12.02 14.22 -40.94
CA GLY A 55 10.80 13.72 -40.30
C GLY A 55 11.03 13.35 -38.84
N PHE A 56 10.79 14.29 -37.92
CA PHE A 56 10.73 14.00 -36.49
C PHE A 56 9.47 13.17 -36.20
N SER A 57 9.65 11.90 -35.84
CA SER A 57 8.70 11.11 -35.05
C SER A 57 9.39 10.70 -33.74
N PRO A 58 8.70 10.71 -32.59
CA PRO A 58 9.30 10.27 -31.34
C PRO A 58 9.65 8.77 -31.41
N PRO A 59 10.64 8.30 -30.64
CA PRO A 59 11.08 6.92 -30.73
C PRO A 59 9.96 6.00 -30.26
N VAL A 60 9.36 5.29 -31.21
CA VAL A 60 8.58 4.09 -30.91
C VAL A 60 9.56 3.08 -30.34
N CYS A 61 9.42 2.77 -29.06
CA CYS A 61 10.12 1.66 -28.41
C CYS A 61 9.62 0.34 -29.03
N LEU A 62 10.27 -0.08 -30.11
CA LEU A 62 10.07 -1.39 -30.72
C LEU A 62 10.92 -2.41 -29.95
N THR A 63 10.46 -2.80 -28.77
CA THR A 63 10.83 -4.12 -28.23
C THR A 63 9.98 -5.17 -28.96
N THR A 64 10.62 -5.96 -29.81
CA THR A 64 10.04 -7.14 -30.45
C THR A 64 9.79 -8.25 -29.42
N HIS A 65 8.77 -8.08 -28.59
CA HIS A 65 8.20 -9.19 -27.84
C HIS A 65 7.04 -9.77 -28.65
N HIS A 66 7.25 -10.98 -29.17
CA HIS A 66 6.21 -11.83 -29.70
C HIS A 66 4.96 -11.77 -28.80
N ARG A 67 3.83 -11.36 -29.38
CA ARG A 67 2.49 -11.40 -28.78
C ARG A 67 2.10 -12.85 -28.48
N ARG A 68 2.65 -13.42 -27.40
CA ARG A 68 1.88 -14.36 -26.58
C ARG A 68 0.79 -13.54 -25.91
N HIS A 69 -0.40 -14.10 -25.74
CA HIS A 69 -1.42 -13.53 -24.84
C HIS A 69 -0.70 -13.11 -23.54
N GLN A 70 -0.44 -11.82 -23.33
CA GLN A 70 0.38 -11.39 -22.19
C GLN A 70 -0.44 -11.61 -20.93
N GLN A 71 -0.09 -12.67 -20.20
CA GLN A 71 -0.58 -12.91 -18.86
C GLN A 71 -0.13 -11.75 -18.00
N LYS A 72 -1.09 -11.06 -17.39
CA LYS A 72 -0.79 -9.92 -16.53
C LYS A 72 0.02 -10.36 -15.32
N ASP A 73 1.02 -9.57 -14.98
CA ASP A 73 1.80 -9.72 -13.74
C ASP A 73 0.87 -9.56 -12.53
N LYS A 74 1.26 -10.14 -11.39
CA LYS A 74 0.38 -10.27 -10.22
C LYS A 74 0.77 -9.28 -9.14
N VAL A 75 -0.22 -8.60 -8.56
CA VAL A 75 -0.05 -7.69 -7.41
C VAL A 75 -1.05 -8.05 -6.31
N VAL A 76 -0.61 -8.11 -5.06
CA VAL A 76 -1.51 -8.28 -3.91
C VAL A 76 -1.66 -6.93 -3.21
N ILE A 77 -2.86 -6.59 -2.79
CA ILE A 77 -3.14 -5.34 -2.07
C ILE A 77 -3.82 -5.69 -0.74
N VAL A 78 -3.19 -5.33 0.37
CA VAL A 78 -3.69 -5.52 1.73
C VAL A 78 -4.24 -4.19 2.26
N MET A 79 -5.55 -4.15 2.46
CA MET A 79 -6.29 -2.98 2.92
C MET A 79 -7.07 -3.23 4.21
N GLY A 80 -7.48 -2.16 4.89
CA GLY A 80 -8.12 -2.22 6.19
C GLY A 80 -8.03 -0.89 6.93
N ALA A 81 -8.77 -0.76 8.04
CA ALA A 81 -8.66 0.42 8.90
C ALA A 81 -7.29 0.46 9.62
N THR A 82 -6.92 1.61 10.19
CA THR A 82 -5.76 1.72 11.07
C THR A 82 -5.91 0.76 12.26
N GLY A 83 -4.81 0.14 12.68
CA GLY A 83 -4.81 -0.84 13.76
C GLY A 83 -5.33 -2.25 13.42
N THR A 84 -5.79 -2.55 12.19
CA THR A 84 -6.29 -3.91 11.87
C THR A 84 -5.21 -4.95 11.56
N GLY A 85 -3.92 -4.61 11.65
CA GLY A 85 -2.81 -5.56 11.41
C GLY A 85 -2.39 -5.72 9.95
N LYS A 86 -2.64 -4.73 9.08
CA LYS A 86 -2.27 -4.77 7.65
C LYS A 86 -0.79 -5.05 7.41
N SER A 87 0.10 -4.31 8.08
CA SER A 87 1.55 -4.48 7.91
C SER A 87 2.00 -5.86 8.40
N ARG A 88 1.49 -6.31 9.56
CA ARG A 88 1.70 -7.67 10.07
C ARG A 88 1.32 -8.73 9.02
N LEU A 89 0.12 -8.64 8.43
CA LEU A 89 -0.32 -9.58 7.40
C LEU A 89 0.55 -9.51 6.14
N ALA A 90 0.93 -8.31 5.70
CA ALA A 90 1.78 -8.16 4.51
C ALA A 90 3.15 -8.81 4.71
N ILE A 91 3.75 -8.66 5.89
CA ILE A 91 5.02 -9.29 6.26
C ILE A 91 4.83 -10.80 6.40
N ASP A 92 3.75 -11.29 7.02
CA ASP A 92 3.47 -12.73 7.13
C ASP A 92 3.35 -13.37 5.74
N LEU A 93 2.62 -12.74 4.82
CA LEU A 93 2.55 -13.18 3.43
C LEU A 93 3.93 -13.13 2.74
N ALA A 94 4.72 -12.08 2.97
CA ALA A 94 6.06 -11.97 2.36
C ALA A 94 7.10 -12.95 2.91
N THR A 95 6.83 -13.58 4.07
CA THR A 95 7.63 -14.72 4.54
C THR A 95 7.22 -16.05 3.90
N GLN A 96 6.00 -16.15 3.36
CA GLN A 96 5.48 -17.36 2.71
C GLN A 96 5.61 -17.33 1.17
N PHE A 97 5.63 -16.13 0.59
CA PHE A 97 5.79 -15.91 -0.84
C PHE A 97 7.04 -15.07 -1.09
N PRO A 98 7.78 -15.26 -2.21
CA PRO A 98 8.94 -14.43 -2.54
C PRO A 98 8.46 -13.02 -2.91
N ALA A 99 8.24 -12.17 -1.91
CA ALA A 99 7.54 -10.91 -2.05
C ALA A 99 8.34 -9.75 -1.45
N GLU A 100 7.92 -8.54 -1.81
CA GLU A 100 8.39 -7.27 -1.25
C GLU A 100 7.18 -6.36 -1.01
N ILE A 101 7.27 -5.45 -0.03
CA ILE A 101 6.14 -4.63 0.42
C ILE A 101 6.26 -3.22 -0.14
N VAL A 102 5.16 -2.69 -0.66
CA VAL A 102 5.02 -1.27 -1.04
C VAL A 102 4.07 -0.60 -0.04
N ASN A 103 4.59 0.32 0.76
CA ASN A 103 3.78 1.08 1.71
C ASN A 103 2.75 1.96 0.96
N CYS A 104 1.53 1.96 1.47
CA CYS A 104 0.40 2.72 0.96
C CYS A 104 -0.27 3.55 2.09
N ASP A 105 0.49 3.96 3.10
CA ASP A 105 0.07 4.92 4.10
C ASP A 105 0.73 6.30 3.87
N LYS A 106 -0.10 7.30 3.60
CA LYS A 106 0.31 8.67 3.25
C LYS A 106 1.13 9.38 4.32
N ILE A 107 1.09 8.92 5.58
CA ILE A 107 1.87 9.52 6.66
C ILE A 107 3.18 8.73 6.86
N GLN A 108 3.18 7.42 6.63
CA GLN A 108 4.39 6.59 6.77
C GLN A 108 5.41 6.78 5.63
N ILE A 109 5.05 7.50 4.56
CA ILE A 109 5.97 7.88 3.49
C ILE A 109 7.05 8.89 3.94
N TYR A 110 6.86 9.62 5.04
CA TYR A 110 7.85 10.57 5.56
C TYR A 110 8.82 9.92 6.54
N ARG A 111 10.06 10.39 6.56
CA ARG A 111 11.09 9.98 7.52
C ARG A 111 10.79 10.57 8.91
N GLY A 112 11.12 9.82 9.97
CA GLY A 112 10.93 10.24 11.36
C GLY A 112 9.47 10.11 11.83
N LEU A 113 9.25 10.42 13.11
CA LEU A 113 7.99 10.19 13.81
C LEU A 113 7.54 8.71 13.74
N ASP A 114 8.45 7.77 13.97
CA ASP A 114 8.20 6.36 13.73
C ASP A 114 7.20 5.79 14.74
N ALA A 115 7.25 6.23 16.00
CA ALA A 115 6.26 5.90 17.02
C ALA A 115 4.90 6.55 16.71
N VAL A 116 4.85 7.86 16.44
CA VAL A 116 3.61 8.59 16.09
C VAL A 116 2.91 7.99 14.87
N THR A 117 3.69 7.62 13.86
CA THR A 117 3.16 7.12 12.58
C THR A 117 3.02 5.59 12.57
N ASN A 118 3.46 4.94 13.64
CA ASN A 118 3.51 3.50 13.83
C ASN A 118 4.10 2.79 12.61
N LYS A 119 5.30 3.20 12.23
CA LYS A 119 6.08 2.45 11.25
C LYS A 119 6.43 1.09 11.84
N VAL A 120 6.60 0.11 10.96
CA VAL A 120 7.12 -1.20 11.37
C VAL A 120 8.59 -1.07 11.74
N THR A 121 9.01 -1.74 12.82
CA THR A 121 10.43 -1.75 13.21
C THR A 121 11.23 -2.70 12.31
N GLU A 122 12.57 -2.62 12.36
CA GLU A 122 13.44 -3.52 11.60
C GLU A 122 13.22 -5.00 12.01
N GLU A 123 13.00 -5.25 13.31
CA GLU A 123 12.70 -6.57 13.84
C GLU A 123 11.37 -7.10 13.31
N GLU A 124 10.32 -6.25 13.31
CA GLU A 124 9.01 -6.60 12.76
C GLU A 124 9.07 -6.89 11.26
N CYS A 125 9.94 -6.17 10.52
CA CYS A 125 10.13 -6.38 9.08
C CYS A 125 10.66 -7.78 8.75
N ARG A 126 11.35 -8.46 9.67
CA ARG A 126 11.93 -9.80 9.47
C ARG A 126 12.76 -9.92 8.16
N GLY A 127 13.48 -8.86 7.81
CA GLY A 127 14.28 -8.78 6.59
C GLY A 127 13.49 -8.64 5.28
N VAL A 128 12.17 -8.47 5.33
CA VAL A 128 11.34 -8.22 4.14
C VAL A 128 11.60 -6.79 3.62
N PRO A 129 11.97 -6.62 2.34
CA PRO A 129 12.17 -5.29 1.76
C PRO A 129 10.86 -4.46 1.74
N HIS A 130 10.97 -3.20 2.18
CA HIS A 130 9.88 -2.24 2.16
C HIS A 130 10.22 -1.06 1.23
N HIS A 131 9.26 -0.68 0.39
CA HIS A 131 9.32 0.46 -0.52
C HIS A 131 8.34 1.54 -0.05
N LEU A 132 8.64 2.80 -0.35
CA LEU A 132 7.82 3.97 0.00
C LEU A 132 7.57 4.14 1.50
N LEU A 133 8.48 3.68 2.34
CA LEU A 133 8.45 3.85 3.79
C LEU A 133 9.59 4.80 4.19
N GLY A 134 9.27 5.98 4.72
CA GLY A 134 10.28 6.96 5.13
C GLY A 134 11.14 7.52 3.99
N ILE A 135 10.54 7.76 2.82
CA ILE A 135 11.26 8.24 1.61
C ILE A 135 11.26 9.76 1.45
N ILE A 136 10.39 10.48 2.15
CA ILE A 136 10.33 11.95 2.12
C ILE A 136 10.96 12.51 3.39
N ASP A 137 12.04 13.27 3.25
CA ASP A 137 12.76 13.87 4.38
C ASP A 137 12.13 15.18 4.88
N ASP A 138 11.57 15.97 3.97
CA ASP A 138 10.96 17.26 4.30
C ASP A 138 9.54 17.05 4.88
N PRO A 139 9.30 17.40 6.16
CA PRO A 139 8.01 17.21 6.81
C PRO A 139 6.92 18.18 6.32
N ASP A 140 7.28 19.23 5.59
CA ASP A 140 6.39 20.30 5.13
C ASP A 140 5.94 20.14 3.67
N VAL A 141 6.57 19.21 2.93
CA VAL A 141 6.20 18.89 1.54
C VAL A 141 4.97 17.99 1.51
N ASP A 142 4.02 18.31 0.63
CA ASP A 142 2.87 17.44 0.38
C ASP A 142 3.22 16.29 -0.56
N PHE A 143 2.84 15.08 -0.18
CA PHE A 143 2.84 13.91 -1.04
C PHE A 143 1.45 13.61 -1.57
N THR A 144 1.26 13.81 -2.87
CA THR A 144 -0.04 13.73 -3.52
C THR A 144 -0.39 12.31 -3.96
N VAL A 145 -1.63 12.12 -4.40
CA VAL A 145 -2.09 10.87 -5.01
C VAL A 145 -1.33 10.57 -6.31
N SER A 146 -0.98 11.60 -7.08
CA SER A 146 -0.21 11.46 -8.32
C SER A 146 1.22 10.98 -8.02
N ASP A 147 1.85 11.55 -7.00
CA ASP A 147 3.19 11.15 -6.56
C ASP A 147 3.19 9.69 -6.12
N PHE A 148 2.20 9.30 -5.30
CA PHE A 148 2.02 7.91 -4.90
C PHE A 148 1.92 6.97 -6.11
N THR A 149 1.01 7.27 -7.04
CA THR A 149 0.76 6.40 -8.20
C THR A 149 2.01 6.24 -9.05
N HIS A 150 2.78 7.32 -9.26
CA HIS A 150 4.06 7.26 -9.97
C HIS A 150 5.09 6.39 -9.25
N HIS A 151 5.36 6.68 -7.97
CA HIS A 151 6.38 5.97 -7.21
C HIS A 151 6.01 4.50 -6.93
N ALA A 152 4.73 4.21 -6.67
CA ALA A 152 4.24 2.85 -6.50
C ALA A 152 4.39 2.04 -7.79
N SER A 153 4.09 2.63 -8.95
CA SER A 153 4.26 1.95 -10.24
C SER A 153 5.72 1.58 -10.51
N LEU A 154 6.67 2.47 -10.21
CA LEU A 154 8.10 2.19 -10.32
C LEU A 154 8.55 1.08 -9.36
N ALA A 155 8.10 1.13 -8.10
CA ALA A 155 8.42 0.09 -7.13
C ALA A 155 7.88 -1.28 -7.55
N ILE A 156 6.61 -1.33 -7.98
CA ILE A 156 5.96 -2.55 -8.45
C ILE A 156 6.68 -3.13 -9.67
N GLU A 157 7.01 -2.30 -10.67
CA GLU A 157 7.76 -2.74 -11.85
C GLU A 157 9.14 -3.30 -11.47
N SER A 158 9.83 -2.64 -10.54
CA SER A 158 11.13 -3.06 -10.03
C SER A 158 11.07 -4.42 -9.31
N ILE A 159 10.06 -4.62 -8.46
CA ILE A 159 9.82 -5.88 -7.72
C ILE A 159 9.50 -7.03 -8.70
N VAL A 160 8.61 -6.79 -9.66
CA VAL A 160 8.26 -7.77 -10.70
C VAL A 160 9.46 -8.11 -11.56
N GLY A 161 10.30 -7.11 -11.93
CA GLY A 161 11.54 -7.32 -12.68
C GLY A 161 12.55 -8.22 -11.96
N ARG A 162 12.50 -8.29 -10.62
CA ARG A 162 13.28 -9.25 -9.80
C ARG A 162 12.61 -10.62 -9.64
N GLY A 163 11.47 -10.86 -10.29
CA GLY A 163 10.71 -12.09 -10.18
C GLY A 163 10.00 -12.27 -8.83
N ARG A 164 9.73 -11.16 -8.11
CA ARG A 164 9.08 -11.18 -6.79
C ARG A 164 7.66 -10.63 -6.86
N LEU A 165 6.86 -10.97 -5.87
CA LEU A 165 5.47 -10.52 -5.73
C LEU A 165 5.41 -9.14 -5.04
N PRO A 166 4.84 -8.10 -5.67
CA PRO A 166 4.55 -6.85 -4.99
C PRO A 166 3.33 -7.01 -4.08
N ILE A 167 3.49 -6.66 -2.79
CA ILE A 167 2.40 -6.55 -1.82
C ILE A 167 2.23 -5.09 -1.43
N VAL A 168 1.18 -4.43 -1.94
CA VAL A 168 0.85 -3.05 -1.56
C VAL A 168 0.04 -3.06 -0.27
N ALA A 169 0.51 -2.42 0.80
CA ALA A 169 -0.15 -2.47 2.11
C ALA A 169 -0.25 -1.08 2.75
N GLY A 170 -1.45 -0.69 3.21
CA GLY A 170 -1.62 0.61 3.87
C GLY A 170 -3.08 1.04 4.11
N GLY A 171 -3.25 2.16 4.82
CA GLY A 171 -4.56 2.69 5.21
C GLY A 171 -5.11 3.78 4.28
N SER A 172 -4.34 4.24 3.29
CA SER A 172 -4.75 5.35 2.42
C SER A 172 -5.54 4.84 1.21
N ASN A 173 -6.84 4.59 1.42
CA ASN A 173 -7.72 4.05 0.37
C ASN A 173 -7.76 4.92 -0.91
N SER A 174 -7.49 6.22 -0.84
CA SER A 174 -7.37 7.10 -2.02
C SER A 174 -6.18 6.76 -2.91
N PHE A 175 -5.06 6.35 -2.31
CA PHE A 175 -3.87 5.90 -3.02
C PHE A 175 -4.12 4.59 -3.75
N ILE A 176 -4.71 3.61 -3.05
CA ILE A 176 -5.13 2.34 -3.67
C ILE A 176 -6.11 2.60 -4.81
N GLN A 177 -7.11 3.46 -4.57
CA GLN A 177 -8.12 3.78 -5.57
C GLN A 177 -7.48 4.36 -6.84
N SER A 178 -6.56 5.31 -6.71
CA SER A 178 -5.93 5.90 -7.88
C SER A 178 -5.02 4.91 -8.63
N LEU A 179 -4.26 4.09 -7.90
CA LEU A 179 -3.42 3.06 -8.51
C LEU A 179 -4.23 2.05 -9.33
N VAL A 180 -5.38 1.57 -8.81
CA VAL A 180 -6.16 0.53 -9.49
C VAL A 180 -7.24 1.05 -10.43
N GLU A 181 -7.74 2.28 -10.24
CA GLU A 181 -8.80 2.90 -11.05
C GLU A 181 -8.29 3.95 -12.04
N ASP A 182 -7.24 4.70 -11.73
CA ASP A 182 -6.83 5.84 -12.58
C ASP A 182 -5.58 5.51 -13.41
N ASP A 183 -4.67 4.68 -12.88
CA ASP A 183 -3.43 4.33 -13.59
C ASP A 183 -3.66 3.32 -14.73
N VAL A 184 -3.54 3.81 -15.97
CA VAL A 184 -3.75 3.03 -17.19
C VAL A 184 -2.66 1.96 -17.38
N CYS A 185 -1.41 2.26 -16.99
CA CYS A 185 -0.30 1.33 -17.10
C CYS A 185 -0.48 0.17 -16.13
N PHE A 186 -0.88 0.46 -14.89
CA PHE A 186 -1.15 -0.53 -13.87
C PHE A 186 -2.28 -1.46 -14.32
N LYS A 187 -3.38 -0.89 -14.79
CA LYS A 187 -4.54 -1.65 -15.28
C LYS A 187 -4.22 -2.57 -16.45
N SER A 188 -3.35 -2.15 -17.35
CA SER A 188 -3.01 -2.94 -18.54
C SER A 188 -2.01 -4.06 -18.21
N ARG A 189 -1.04 -3.80 -17.34
CA ARG A 189 0.06 -4.72 -17.02
C ARG A 189 -0.24 -5.70 -15.89
N TYR A 190 -1.00 -5.28 -14.87
CA TYR A 190 -1.18 -6.06 -13.65
C TYR A 190 -2.61 -6.58 -13.48
N ALA A 191 -2.70 -7.83 -13.04
CA ALA A 191 -3.86 -8.36 -12.34
C ALA A 191 -3.61 -8.17 -10.84
N TYR A 192 -4.66 -7.86 -10.08
CA TYR A 192 -4.52 -7.61 -8.65
C TYR A 192 -5.54 -8.40 -7.82
N CYS A 193 -5.15 -8.70 -6.57
CA CYS A 193 -5.99 -9.34 -5.57
C CYS A 193 -6.13 -8.41 -4.36
N LEU A 194 -7.37 -8.12 -3.95
CA LEU A 194 -7.67 -7.24 -2.82
C LEU A 194 -7.99 -8.06 -1.57
N ILE A 195 -7.16 -7.96 -0.54
CA ILE A 195 -7.37 -8.57 0.78
C ILE A 195 -7.78 -7.47 1.74
N TRP A 196 -8.96 -7.60 2.35
CA TRP A 196 -9.45 -6.66 3.36
C TRP A 196 -9.38 -7.31 4.75
N VAL A 197 -8.47 -6.82 5.59
CA VAL A 197 -8.39 -7.20 7.00
C VAL A 197 -9.37 -6.36 7.79
N ASP A 198 -10.38 -7.03 8.33
CA ASP A 198 -11.49 -6.42 9.06
C ASP A 198 -11.48 -6.81 10.53
N VAL A 199 -11.91 -5.89 11.39
CA VAL A 199 -12.04 -6.10 12.84
C VAL A 199 -13.33 -5.42 13.26
N SER A 200 -14.12 -6.09 14.10
CA SER A 200 -15.39 -5.54 14.57
C SER A 200 -15.19 -4.15 15.22
N PRO A 201 -16.09 -3.17 14.96
CA PRO A 201 -15.95 -1.81 15.51
C PRO A 201 -15.75 -1.69 17.03
N PRO A 202 -16.41 -2.48 17.91
CA PRO A 202 -16.14 -2.37 19.35
C PRO A 202 -14.73 -2.83 19.72
N VAL A 203 -14.25 -3.95 19.15
CA VAL A 203 -12.90 -4.48 19.41
C VAL A 203 -11.84 -3.53 18.84
N LEU A 204 -12.04 -3.06 17.61
CA LEU A 204 -11.09 -2.15 16.96
C LEU A 204 -10.93 -0.83 17.73
N ARG A 205 -12.04 -0.24 18.21
CA ARG A 205 -11.99 1.01 19.01
C ARG A 205 -11.18 0.87 20.28
N HIS A 206 -11.31 -0.25 20.97
CA HIS A 206 -10.52 -0.54 22.16
C HIS A 206 -9.04 -0.70 21.82
N PHE A 207 -8.74 -1.51 20.79
CA PHE A 207 -7.37 -1.76 20.35
C PHE A 207 -6.64 -0.49 19.91
N VAL A 208 -7.25 0.34 19.06
CA VAL A 208 -6.59 1.57 18.59
C VAL A 208 -6.37 2.59 19.70
N SER A 209 -7.16 2.54 20.79
CA SER A 209 -6.94 3.43 21.94
C SER A 209 -5.76 2.94 22.77
N GLY A 210 -5.72 1.63 23.10
CA GLY A 210 -4.61 1.04 23.84
C GLY A 210 -3.28 1.09 23.08
N ARG A 211 -3.34 1.09 21.74
CA ARG A 211 -2.15 1.31 20.92
C ARG A 211 -1.59 2.72 21.04
N VAL A 212 -2.43 3.75 21.25
CA VAL A 212 -1.91 5.10 21.51
C VAL A 212 -1.12 5.12 22.82
N ASP A 213 -1.59 4.40 23.84
CA ASP A 213 -0.85 4.26 25.11
C ASP A 213 0.53 3.63 24.87
N GLN A 214 0.61 2.56 24.07
CA GLN A 214 1.87 1.93 23.67
C GLN A 214 2.78 2.87 22.87
N MET A 215 2.21 3.72 22.01
CA MET A 215 2.98 4.70 21.25
C MET A 215 3.57 5.77 22.18
N VAL A 216 2.82 6.21 23.20
CA VAL A 216 3.32 7.13 24.24
C VAL A 216 4.47 6.50 25.02
N GLU A 217 4.32 5.24 25.45
CA GLU A 217 5.40 4.47 26.09
C GLU A 217 6.64 4.32 25.19
N ALA A 218 6.43 4.26 23.87
CA ALA A 218 7.50 4.18 22.87
C ALA A 218 8.11 5.55 22.47
N GLY A 219 7.77 6.64 23.16
CA GLY A 219 8.38 7.95 22.94
C GLY A 219 7.66 8.86 21.95
N LEU A 220 6.37 8.61 21.63
CA LEU A 220 5.56 9.48 20.75
C LEU A 220 5.66 10.97 21.14
N VAL A 221 5.62 11.27 22.44
CA VAL A 221 5.65 12.66 22.93
C VAL A 221 7.00 13.32 22.64
N ASP A 222 8.09 12.56 22.76
CA ASP A 222 9.45 13.04 22.51
C ASP A 222 9.64 13.31 21.01
N GLU A 223 9.19 12.39 20.15
CA GLU A 223 9.24 12.57 18.69
C GLU A 223 8.52 13.85 18.23
N VAL A 224 7.33 14.13 18.77
CA VAL A 224 6.60 15.35 18.41
C VAL A 224 7.25 16.60 19.00
N ARG A 225 7.87 16.49 20.18
CA ARG A 225 8.61 17.61 20.79
C ARG A 225 9.79 18.01 19.92
N ASP A 226 10.50 17.06 19.33
CA ASP A 226 11.63 17.32 18.43
C ASP A 226 11.19 17.96 17.10
N LEU A 227 9.96 17.68 16.65
CA LEU A 227 9.36 18.29 15.45
C LEU A 227 8.76 19.68 15.71
N PHE A 228 8.59 20.06 16.98
CA PHE A 228 7.85 21.26 17.36
C PHE A 228 8.50 22.52 16.79
N HIS A 229 7.68 23.38 16.16
CA HIS A 229 8.11 24.67 15.67
C HIS A 229 6.98 25.70 15.89
N PRO A 230 7.25 26.88 16.48
CA PRO A 230 6.23 27.88 16.79
C PRO A 230 5.38 28.31 15.59
N ASP A 231 5.98 28.36 14.40
CA ASP A 231 5.30 28.78 13.16
C ASP A 231 4.94 27.61 12.22
N ALA A 232 4.83 26.39 12.74
CA ALA A 232 4.50 25.21 11.96
C ALA A 232 3.09 25.26 11.33
N ASP A 233 2.98 24.83 10.07
CA ASP A 233 1.71 24.66 9.36
C ASP A 233 1.24 23.19 9.45
N TYR A 234 0.25 22.92 10.31
CA TYR A 234 -0.33 21.59 10.50
C TYR A 234 -1.28 21.14 9.38
N THR A 235 -1.39 21.90 8.29
CA THR A 235 -2.22 21.54 7.12
C THR A 235 -1.44 20.79 6.04
N ARG A 236 -0.12 20.63 6.20
CA ARG A 236 0.78 20.09 5.17
C ARG A 236 1.58 18.88 5.64
N GLY A 237 2.08 18.15 4.64
CA GLY A 237 3.08 17.11 4.80
C GLY A 237 2.81 16.11 5.94
N LEU A 238 3.88 15.83 6.69
CA LEU A 238 3.93 15.00 7.88
C LEU A 238 3.23 15.64 9.07
N ARG A 239 3.18 16.98 9.14
CA ARG A 239 2.59 17.71 10.28
C ARG A 239 1.09 17.47 10.48
N ARG A 240 0.41 16.89 9.49
CA ARG A 240 -0.98 16.40 9.59
C ARG A 240 -1.14 15.09 10.36
N ALA A 241 -0.05 14.43 10.76
CA ALA A 241 -0.12 13.16 11.47
C ALA A 241 -0.92 13.32 12.77
N ILE A 242 -1.86 12.40 13.03
CA ILE A 242 -2.58 12.35 14.31
C ILE A 242 -1.55 12.14 15.41
N GLY A 243 -1.56 13.02 16.42
CA GLY A 243 -0.50 13.12 17.42
C GLY A 243 0.18 14.49 17.37
N VAL A 244 0.47 14.99 16.17
CA VAL A 244 1.25 16.22 16.00
C VAL A 244 0.43 17.47 16.35
N PRO A 245 -0.75 17.73 15.74
CA PRO A 245 -1.56 18.90 16.11
C PRO A 245 -2.08 18.85 17.56
N GLU A 246 -2.41 17.67 18.06
CA GLU A 246 -2.91 17.47 19.42
C GLU A 246 -1.86 17.84 20.47
N LEU A 247 -0.60 17.41 20.27
CA LEU A 247 0.49 17.75 21.18
C LEU A 247 1.02 19.17 21.00
N ASP A 248 0.98 19.76 19.81
CA ASP A 248 1.29 21.18 19.62
C ASP A 248 0.39 22.06 20.50
N LYS A 249 -0.92 21.77 20.50
CA LYS A 249 -1.89 22.47 21.36
C LYS A 249 -1.50 22.39 22.84
N PHE A 250 -1.11 21.21 23.33
CA PHE A 250 -0.59 21.02 24.69
C PHE A 250 0.66 21.86 24.96
N MET A 251 1.65 21.80 24.06
CA MET A 251 2.91 22.53 24.19
C MET A 251 2.72 24.05 24.23
N ARG A 252 1.73 24.59 23.50
CA ARG A 252 1.42 26.03 23.50
C ARG A 252 0.59 26.48 24.69
N SER A 253 -0.45 25.72 25.04
CA SER A 253 -1.44 26.15 26.04
C SER A 253 -1.04 25.86 27.48
N LYS A 254 0.01 25.04 27.70
CA LYS A 254 0.36 24.47 29.01
C LYS A 254 -0.82 23.71 29.66
N GLY A 255 -1.65 23.05 28.84
CA GLY A 255 -2.69 22.14 29.32
C GLY A 255 -2.12 20.85 29.92
N GLU A 256 -3.00 19.94 30.33
CA GLU A 256 -2.60 18.60 30.81
C GLU A 256 -2.22 17.69 29.62
N LEU A 257 -1.19 16.87 29.78
CA LEU A 257 -0.73 15.95 28.73
C LEU A 257 -1.79 14.88 28.44
N GLU A 258 -2.49 14.46 29.47
CA GLU A 258 -3.58 13.47 29.43
C GLU A 258 -4.69 13.91 28.47
N ASP A 259 -5.05 15.20 28.47
CA ASP A 259 -6.08 15.74 27.57
C ASP A 259 -5.66 15.60 26.09
N ALA A 260 -4.39 15.86 25.78
CA ALA A 260 -3.86 15.69 24.43
C ALA A 260 -3.85 14.22 24.02
N ILE A 261 -3.44 13.30 24.91
CA ILE A 261 -3.47 11.86 24.65
C ILE A 261 -4.90 11.37 24.40
N ASP A 262 -5.88 11.85 25.16
CA ASP A 262 -7.29 11.51 24.94
C ASP A 262 -7.83 12.07 23.61
N GLU A 263 -7.38 13.24 23.19
CA GLU A 263 -7.68 13.81 21.88
C GLU A 263 -7.10 12.93 20.75
N ILE A 264 -5.85 12.47 20.88
CA ILE A 264 -5.20 11.53 19.94
C ILE A 264 -5.99 10.21 19.84
N LYS A 265 -6.40 9.63 20.97
CA LYS A 265 -7.25 8.43 21.01
C LYS A 265 -8.59 8.68 20.31
N ALA A 266 -9.22 9.83 20.54
CA ALA A 266 -10.48 10.19 19.91
C ALA A 266 -10.32 10.32 18.38
N ASN A 267 -9.30 11.01 17.91
CA ASN A 267 -9.06 11.24 16.48
C ASN A 267 -8.62 9.96 15.76
N THR A 268 -7.83 9.09 16.40
CA THR A 268 -7.49 7.76 15.88
C THR A 268 -8.74 6.88 15.70
N ARG A 269 -9.66 6.88 16.67
CA ARG A 269 -10.97 6.19 16.55
C ARG A 269 -11.81 6.75 15.41
N LYS A 270 -11.85 8.08 15.22
CA LYS A 270 -12.55 8.72 14.10
C LYS A 270 -11.93 8.31 12.76
N LEU A 271 -10.60 8.26 12.65
CA LEU A 271 -9.89 7.80 11.46
C LEU A 271 -10.26 6.36 11.10
N ALA A 272 -10.17 5.44 12.06
CA ALA A 272 -10.52 4.03 11.87
C ALA A 272 -11.96 3.88 11.35
N LYS A 273 -12.92 4.62 11.94
CA LYS A 273 -14.32 4.64 11.49
C LYS A 273 -14.45 5.15 10.05
N ARG A 274 -13.79 6.26 9.71
CA ARG A 274 -13.83 6.84 8.35
C ARG A 274 -13.25 5.89 7.31
N GLN A 275 -12.13 5.24 7.63
CA GLN A 275 -11.51 4.24 6.75
C GLN A 275 -12.45 3.05 6.53
N LEU A 276 -13.03 2.48 7.60
CA LEU A 276 -13.99 1.39 7.49
C LEU A 276 -15.19 1.76 6.60
N SER A 277 -15.79 2.93 6.82
CA SER A 277 -16.90 3.42 5.99
C SER A 277 -16.48 3.61 4.51
N LYS A 278 -15.25 4.07 4.24
CA LYS A 278 -14.74 4.20 2.87
C LYS A 278 -14.56 2.83 2.21
N ILE A 279 -14.02 1.84 2.92
CA ILE A 279 -13.84 0.47 2.41
C ILE A 279 -15.18 -0.17 2.07
N GLN A 280 -16.18 -0.02 2.96
CA GLN A 280 -17.55 -0.48 2.71
C GLN A 280 -18.14 0.14 1.44
N ARG A 281 -17.96 1.45 1.23
CA ARG A 281 -18.39 2.13 -0.01
C ARG A 281 -17.65 1.62 -1.27
N LEU A 282 -16.36 1.31 -1.17
CA LEU A 282 -15.60 0.72 -2.28
C LEU A 282 -16.16 -0.67 -2.65
N ARG A 283 -16.52 -1.49 -1.66
CA ARG A 283 -17.17 -2.78 -1.88
C ARG A 283 -18.58 -2.61 -2.47
N ASP A 284 -19.44 -1.87 -1.78
CA ASP A 284 -20.90 -1.87 -2.03
C ASP A 284 -21.29 -0.99 -3.20
N THR A 285 -20.60 0.15 -3.40
CA THR A 285 -20.95 1.12 -4.45
C THR A 285 -20.05 1.01 -5.67
N ARG A 286 -18.75 0.75 -5.50
CA ARG A 286 -17.79 0.64 -6.62
C ARG A 286 -17.60 -0.79 -7.12
N GLY A 287 -18.19 -1.79 -6.44
CA GLY A 287 -18.16 -3.19 -6.87
C GLY A 287 -16.79 -3.86 -6.72
N TRP A 288 -15.91 -3.33 -5.85
CA TRP A 288 -14.61 -3.94 -5.60
C TRP A 288 -14.78 -5.35 -5.02
N ARG A 289 -14.15 -6.34 -5.65
CA ARG A 289 -14.13 -7.73 -5.16
C ARG A 289 -13.10 -7.86 -4.04
N LEU A 290 -13.55 -7.60 -2.81
CA LEU A 290 -12.72 -7.69 -1.60
C LEU A 290 -12.79 -9.10 -1.01
N HIS A 291 -11.63 -9.71 -0.78
CA HIS A 291 -11.50 -10.89 0.05
C HIS A 291 -11.44 -10.46 1.52
N ARG A 292 -12.59 -10.43 2.20
CA ARG A 292 -12.68 -10.06 3.61
C ARG A 292 -12.10 -11.17 4.50
N ILE A 293 -11.19 -10.79 5.38
CA ILE A 293 -10.58 -11.62 6.41
C ILE A 293 -10.93 -11.00 7.77
N ASP A 294 -11.68 -11.72 8.59
CA ASP A 294 -12.13 -11.24 9.90
C ASP A 294 -11.11 -11.59 10.99
N ALA A 295 -10.38 -10.58 11.46
CA ALA A 295 -9.35 -10.70 12.49
C ALA A 295 -9.91 -10.50 13.92
N THR A 296 -11.23 -10.31 14.09
CA THR A 296 -11.82 -9.94 15.38
C THR A 296 -11.44 -10.88 16.52
N GLU A 297 -11.52 -12.20 16.30
CA GLU A 297 -11.23 -13.18 17.34
C GLU A 297 -9.73 -13.28 17.67
N ALA A 298 -8.85 -12.93 16.73
CA ALA A 298 -7.42 -12.82 17.03
C ALA A 298 -7.15 -11.63 17.97
N PHE A 299 -7.83 -10.51 17.75
CA PHE A 299 -7.70 -9.29 18.56
C PHE A 299 -8.28 -9.40 19.97
N LYS A 300 -9.20 -10.35 20.22
CA LYS A 300 -9.75 -10.60 21.56
C LYS A 300 -8.80 -11.40 22.46
N LYS A 301 -7.76 -12.02 21.89
CA LYS A 301 -6.82 -12.87 22.61
C LYS A 301 -5.54 -12.10 22.96
N LYS A 302 -4.71 -12.69 23.82
CA LYS A 302 -3.42 -12.10 24.24
C LYS A 302 -2.28 -13.11 24.10
N GLY A 303 -1.06 -12.59 23.94
CA GLY A 303 0.17 -13.38 23.84
C GLY A 303 0.10 -14.47 22.78
N LEU A 304 0.66 -15.64 23.10
CA LEU A 304 0.72 -16.79 22.19
C LEU A 304 -0.65 -17.19 21.61
N GLN A 305 -1.73 -17.07 22.38
CA GLN A 305 -3.07 -17.39 21.90
C GLN A 305 -3.55 -16.43 20.81
N ALA A 306 -3.14 -15.16 20.87
CA ALA A 306 -3.42 -14.18 19.84
C ALA A 306 -2.65 -14.53 18.56
N ASP A 307 -1.38 -14.90 18.67
CA ASP A 307 -0.55 -15.26 17.52
C ASP A 307 -1.05 -16.53 16.82
N MET A 308 -1.39 -17.57 17.59
CA MET A 308 -2.00 -18.78 17.03
C MET A 308 -3.35 -18.49 16.34
N ALA A 309 -4.15 -17.59 16.91
CA ALA A 309 -5.43 -17.20 16.31
C ALA A 309 -5.24 -16.34 15.06
N TRP A 310 -4.26 -15.44 15.06
CA TRP A 310 -3.88 -14.64 13.89
C TRP A 310 -3.42 -15.53 12.74
N GLU A 311 -2.52 -16.49 13.02
CA GLU A 311 -2.05 -17.42 12.00
C GLU A 311 -3.21 -18.22 11.39
N ARG A 312 -4.08 -18.79 12.24
CA ARG A 312 -5.20 -19.63 11.79
C ARG A 312 -6.31 -18.87 11.09
N LEU A 313 -6.68 -17.69 11.59
CA LEU A 313 -7.88 -16.95 11.15
C LEU A 313 -7.56 -15.87 10.12
N VAL A 314 -6.31 -15.42 10.05
CA VAL A 314 -5.89 -14.30 9.19
C VAL A 314 -4.88 -14.76 8.15
N VAL A 315 -3.71 -15.23 8.58
CA VAL A 315 -2.61 -15.57 7.66
C VAL A 315 -2.97 -16.75 6.78
N GLY A 316 -3.40 -17.87 7.34
CA GLY A 316 -3.76 -19.07 6.59
C GLY A 316 -4.80 -18.82 5.49
N PRO A 317 -5.98 -18.24 5.80
CA PRO A 317 -6.97 -17.90 4.80
C PRO A 317 -6.46 -16.92 3.74
N ALA A 318 -5.68 -15.89 4.12
CA ALA A 318 -5.09 -14.96 3.19
C ALA A 318 -4.09 -15.64 2.24
N ALA A 319 -3.21 -16.51 2.77
CA ALA A 319 -2.24 -17.27 2.00
C ALA A 319 -2.91 -18.21 0.98
N VAL A 320 -4.01 -18.86 1.35
CA VAL A 320 -4.81 -19.68 0.41
C VAL A 320 -5.35 -18.84 -0.74
N ILE A 321 -5.84 -17.63 -0.45
CA ILE A 321 -6.38 -16.72 -1.47
C ILE A 321 -5.25 -16.23 -2.39
N VAL A 322 -4.12 -15.83 -1.83
CA VAL A 322 -2.94 -15.42 -2.61
C VAL A 322 -2.44 -16.58 -3.47
N GLY A 323 -2.27 -17.78 -2.91
CA GLY A 323 -1.84 -18.97 -3.65
C GLY A 323 -2.75 -19.27 -4.85
N ARG A 324 -4.08 -19.26 -4.64
CA ARG A 324 -5.04 -19.44 -5.75
C ARG A 324 -4.95 -18.33 -6.79
N PHE A 325 -4.73 -17.09 -6.37
CA PHE A 325 -4.60 -15.96 -7.28
C PHE A 325 -3.33 -16.05 -8.15
N LEU A 326 -2.22 -16.54 -7.57
CA LEU A 326 -0.96 -16.77 -8.28
C LEU A 326 -1.06 -17.97 -9.23
N SER A 327 -1.70 -19.07 -8.81
CA SER A 327 -1.88 -20.26 -9.65
C SER A 327 -2.90 -20.10 -10.78
N ASN A 328 -3.88 -19.19 -10.65
CA ASN A 328 -4.88 -18.97 -11.69
C ASN A 328 -4.30 -18.15 -12.85
N GLU A 329 -3.85 -18.85 -13.89
CA GLU A 329 -3.61 -18.29 -15.22
C GLU A 329 -4.97 -17.98 -15.89
N GLY A 330 -5.28 -16.71 -16.13
CA GLY A 330 -6.18 -16.33 -17.24
C GLY A 330 -7.70 -16.35 -17.09
N SER A 331 -8.32 -16.39 -15.90
CA SER A 331 -9.80 -16.24 -15.80
C SER A 331 -10.27 -14.87 -15.29
N THR A 332 -10.06 -13.82 -16.10
CA THR A 332 -10.97 -12.65 -16.05
C THR A 332 -12.28 -13.04 -16.71
N VAL A 333 -13.20 -13.62 -15.94
CA VAL A 333 -14.59 -13.80 -16.37
C VAL A 333 -15.22 -12.41 -16.53
N VAL A 334 -15.43 -12.03 -17.78
CA VAL A 334 -16.21 -10.85 -18.19
C VAL A 334 -17.57 -10.91 -17.49
N ALA A 335 -17.90 -9.87 -16.74
CA ALA A 335 -19.17 -9.75 -16.06
C ALA A 335 -20.29 -9.60 -17.09
N ASN A 336 -21.03 -10.67 -17.35
CA ASN A 336 -22.34 -10.55 -18.00
C ASN A 336 -23.28 -9.81 -17.03
N LYS A 337 -23.63 -8.56 -17.38
CA LYS A 337 -24.71 -7.79 -16.76
C LYS A 337 -26.02 -8.58 -16.91
N VAL A 338 -26.46 -9.23 -15.84
CA VAL A 338 -27.86 -9.67 -15.73
C VAL A 338 -28.67 -8.45 -15.29
N LYS A 339 -29.46 -7.89 -16.22
CA LYS A 339 -30.50 -6.89 -15.90
C LYS A 339 -31.60 -7.57 -15.05
N PRO A 340 -32.11 -6.94 -13.98
CA PRO A 340 -33.30 -7.44 -13.31
C PRO A 340 -34.52 -7.20 -14.21
N ARG A 341 -35.23 -8.29 -14.56
CA ARG A 341 -36.53 -8.21 -15.25
C ARG A 341 -37.55 -7.62 -14.29
N GLY A 342 -38.14 -6.49 -14.67
CA GLY A 342 -39.28 -5.89 -13.98
C GLY A 342 -40.48 -6.83 -13.98
N LYS A 343 -41.16 -6.92 -12.84
CA LYS A 343 -42.45 -7.60 -12.73
C LYS A 343 -43.53 -6.69 -13.34
N SER A 344 -44.09 -7.12 -14.46
CA SER A 344 -45.34 -6.59 -15.01
C SER A 344 -46.50 -7.14 -14.20
N VAL A 345 -47.26 -6.25 -13.56
CA VAL A 345 -48.55 -6.55 -12.93
C VAL A 345 -49.60 -6.57 -14.04
N ILE A 346 -50.30 -7.68 -14.23
CA ILE A 346 -51.57 -7.72 -14.95
C ILE A 346 -52.59 -8.44 -14.06
N SER A 347 -53.68 -7.73 -13.83
CA SER A 347 -54.88 -8.05 -13.06
C SER A 347 -55.82 -9.04 -13.75
N ARG A 348 -56.67 -9.68 -12.92
CA ARG A 348 -57.96 -10.39 -13.14
C ARG A 348 -57.84 -11.88 -12.79
N SER A 349 -58.77 -12.58 -12.16
CA SER A 349 -60.07 -12.32 -11.51
C SER A 349 -60.46 -13.64 -10.79
N VAL A 350 -61.17 -13.58 -9.67
CA VAL A 350 -61.64 -14.74 -8.85
C VAL A 350 -62.83 -15.45 -9.55
N PRO A 351 -63.11 -16.75 -9.27
CA PRO A 351 -64.07 -17.08 -8.20
C PRO A 351 -63.71 -18.31 -7.32
N SER A 352 -64.24 -18.28 -6.10
CA SER A 352 -64.25 -19.29 -5.02
C SER A 352 -65.09 -20.56 -5.33
N PRO A 353 -65.01 -21.59 -4.47
CA PRO A 353 -66.20 -21.90 -3.66
C PRO A 353 -65.94 -22.34 -2.19
N SER A 354 -66.86 -21.86 -1.34
CA SER A 354 -67.49 -22.44 -0.13
C SER A 354 -66.85 -23.59 0.66
N SER A 355 -66.83 -23.49 2.00
CA SER A 355 -67.93 -23.98 2.87
C SER A 355 -67.59 -23.88 4.38
N SER A 356 -68.59 -23.43 5.17
CA SER A 356 -68.95 -23.77 6.58
C SER A 356 -67.87 -23.76 7.68
N SER A 357 -68.06 -23.26 8.91
CA SER A 357 -69.26 -22.96 9.72
C SER A 357 -68.86 -22.43 11.12
N VAL A 358 -69.65 -21.48 11.66
CA VAL A 358 -70.15 -21.38 13.07
C VAL A 358 -69.14 -21.02 14.19
N VAL A 359 -69.35 -20.19 15.22
CA VAL A 359 -70.36 -19.22 15.74
C VAL A 359 -69.69 -18.49 16.96
N ALA A 360 -70.20 -17.28 17.31
CA ALA A 360 -70.13 -16.53 18.60
C ALA A 360 -68.79 -15.85 18.99
N ALA A 361 -68.72 -14.50 19.07
CA ALA A 361 -69.29 -13.58 20.09
C ALA A 361 -68.56 -13.72 21.46
N ALA A 362 -68.21 -12.70 22.23
CA ALA A 362 -68.13 -11.25 22.13
C ALA A 362 -67.40 -10.79 23.42
N ALA A 363 -67.07 -9.49 23.48
CA ALA A 363 -66.82 -8.68 24.68
C ALA A 363 -65.42 -8.67 25.31
N MET A 364 -64.89 -7.44 25.30
CA MET A 364 -63.87 -6.89 26.18
C MET A 364 -64.34 -6.88 27.65
N ALA A 365 -63.40 -6.99 28.59
CA ALA A 365 -63.08 -5.96 29.60
C ALA A 365 -62.30 -6.56 30.80
N SER A 366 -61.36 -5.76 31.32
CA SER A 366 -60.66 -5.87 32.62
C SER A 366 -59.32 -6.60 32.64
N SER A 367 -58.23 -5.89 32.35
CA SER A 367 -57.16 -5.52 33.31
C SER A 367 -56.03 -4.79 32.61
#